data_AF-A0A350PBP9-F1
#
_entry.id   AF-A0A350PBP9-F1
#
_cell.length_a   1.000
_cell.length_b   1.000
_cell.length_c   1.000
_cell.angle_alpha   90.00
_cell.angle_beta   90.00
_cell.angle_gamma   90.00
#
_symmetry.space_group_name_H-M   'P 1'
#
loop_
_entity.id
_entity.type
_entity.pdbx_description
1 polymer ?
#
loop_
_entity_poly.entity_id
_entity_poly.type
_entity_poly.pdbx_seq_one_letter_code
_entity_poly.pdbx_strand_id
1 'polypeptide(L)'
;MVYEKKREKILITVKTYPTLSGKYDELVCTAGFREDGSWVRIYPIPFRKKSYEEQYSKYDWIEIELTKNTSDFRPESYRPYSHDTEIKIIGNISTGKKRDWAVRKEIVLQKVYDDLSILVEEAKDKKTCTSLAVFKPTKILDFFCEEVAREWDKKKIERLKANRDQGRLFENHEDPFEVVNKLPYKFKYRFEDCKGKQSNMMIEDWEIGQLYWNSLKRHEGDEGLAIEDVRKKYLDDFAKTKDLYFYLGTTQVHHFVGQNPFVIIGTFHPPKTDQISLF
;
A
#
# COMPACT_ATOMS: atom_id res chain seq x y z
N MET A 1 24.09 -20.23 4.21
CA MET A 1 22.79 -20.60 3.61
C MET A 1 22.68 -19.83 2.31
N VAL A 2 22.61 -20.52 1.18
CA VAL A 2 22.37 -19.87 -0.12
C VAL A 2 20.90 -19.52 -0.13
N TYR A 3 20.58 -18.23 -0.09
CA TYR A 3 19.19 -17.79 -0.19
C TYR A 3 18.68 -18.12 -1.59
N GLU A 4 17.57 -18.85 -1.67
CA GLU A 4 16.97 -19.18 -2.95
C GLU A 4 16.58 -17.88 -3.67
N LYS A 5 17.13 -17.73 -4.87
CA LYS A 5 16.91 -16.62 -5.77
C LYS A 5 15.79 -17.03 -6.72
N LYS A 6 14.67 -16.31 -6.69
CA LYS A 6 13.54 -16.60 -7.57
C LYS A 6 13.16 -15.36 -8.35
N ARG A 7 13.07 -15.50 -9.67
CA ARG A 7 12.52 -14.46 -10.54
C ARG A 7 11.01 -14.63 -10.58
N GLU A 8 10.28 -13.57 -10.26
CA GLU A 8 8.83 -13.60 -10.16
C GLU A 8 8.19 -12.45 -10.94
N LYS A 9 7.01 -12.72 -11.51
CA LYS A 9 6.13 -11.72 -12.09
C LYS A 9 5.09 -11.30 -11.08
N ILE A 10 4.96 -10.00 -10.85
CA ILE A 10 4.07 -9.46 -9.82
C ILE A 10 3.29 -8.28 -10.40
N LEU A 11 1.97 -8.35 -10.30
CA LEU A 11 1.06 -7.26 -10.61
C LEU A 11 1.01 -6.32 -9.41
N ILE A 12 1.57 -5.12 -9.55
CA ILE A 12 1.58 -4.15 -8.47
C ILE A 12 0.18 -3.57 -8.26
N THR A 13 -0.36 -3.67 -7.05
CA THR A 13 -1.68 -3.12 -6.71
C THR A 13 -1.64 -2.15 -5.54
N VAL A 14 -0.55 -2.13 -4.78
CA VAL A 14 -0.40 -1.30 -3.59
C VAL A 14 0.98 -0.66 -3.54
N LYS A 15 0.99 0.65 -3.27
CA LYS A 15 2.17 1.41 -2.84
C LYS A 15 1.78 2.19 -1.58
N THR A 16 2.46 1.94 -0.48
CA THR A 16 2.19 2.65 0.77
C THR A 16 2.87 4.00 0.80
N TYR A 17 2.30 4.94 1.56
CA TYR A 17 2.96 6.20 1.86
C TYR A 17 4.25 5.91 2.65
N PRO A 18 5.42 6.46 2.26
CA PRO A 18 6.67 6.11 2.90
C PRO A 18 6.64 6.43 4.39
N THR A 19 7.24 5.53 5.17
CA THR A 19 7.50 5.75 6.58
C THR A 19 9.00 5.74 6.82
N LEU A 20 9.47 6.56 7.75
CA LEU A 20 10.87 6.52 8.16
C LEU A 20 11.17 5.19 8.87
N SER A 21 12.23 4.50 8.45
CA SER A 21 12.73 3.28 9.10
C SER A 21 14.13 3.54 9.62
N GLY A 22 14.46 3.07 10.83
CA GLY A 22 15.79 3.33 11.42
C GLY A 22 16.98 2.70 10.66
N LYS A 23 16.74 1.82 9.69
CA LYS A 23 17.78 1.12 8.91
C LYS A 23 17.95 1.63 7.47
N TYR A 24 17.00 2.41 6.94
CA TYR A 24 17.00 2.81 5.53
C TYR A 24 16.39 4.22 5.41
N ASP A 25 16.96 5.07 4.54
CA ASP A 25 16.55 6.47 4.36
C ASP A 25 15.02 6.60 4.24
N GLU A 26 14.41 5.87 3.31
CA GLU A 26 12.96 5.77 3.12
C GLU A 26 12.57 4.37 2.67
N LEU A 27 11.47 3.84 3.22
CA LEU A 27 10.94 2.56 2.80
C LEU A 27 9.50 2.69 2.35
N VAL A 28 9.26 2.23 1.12
CA VAL A 28 7.91 1.95 0.63
C VAL A 28 7.68 0.45 0.81
N CYS A 29 6.52 0.09 1.35
CA CYS A 29 6.00 -1.27 1.19
C CYS A 29 5.18 -1.30 -0.10
N THR A 30 5.59 -2.18 -1.01
CA THR A 30 4.82 -2.50 -2.21
C THR A 30 4.17 -3.86 -2.03
N ALA A 31 2.92 -4.01 -2.47
CA ALA A 31 2.28 -5.30 -2.56
C ALA A 31 1.58 -5.48 -3.91
N GLY A 32 1.42 -6.74 -4.27
CA GLY A 32 0.85 -7.14 -5.55
C GLY A 32 0.42 -8.59 -5.58
N PHE A 33 -0.05 -9.02 -6.73
CA PHE A 33 -0.52 -10.38 -6.97
C PHE A 33 0.41 -11.11 -7.92
N ARG A 34 0.57 -12.42 -7.71
CA ARG A 34 1.02 -13.33 -8.75
C ARG A 34 -0.12 -13.59 -9.76
N GLU A 35 0.22 -14.26 -10.85
CA GLU A 35 -0.76 -14.68 -11.88
C GLU A 35 -1.86 -15.60 -11.30
N ASP A 36 -1.54 -16.38 -10.27
CA ASP A 36 -2.48 -17.26 -9.56
C ASP A 36 -3.33 -16.54 -8.48
N GLY A 37 -3.24 -15.21 -8.38
CA GLY A 37 -3.97 -14.42 -7.39
C GLY A 37 -3.40 -14.47 -5.97
N SER A 38 -2.29 -15.17 -5.73
CA SER A 38 -1.61 -15.13 -4.43
C SER A 38 -0.88 -13.81 -4.21
N TRP A 39 -0.91 -13.33 -2.96
CA TRP A 39 -0.26 -12.09 -2.58
C TRP A 39 1.27 -12.20 -2.56
N VAL A 40 1.93 -11.07 -2.82
CA VAL A 40 3.36 -10.83 -2.58
C VAL A 40 3.52 -9.46 -1.94
N ARG A 41 4.22 -9.40 -0.80
CA ARG A 41 4.75 -8.17 -0.21
C ARG A 41 6.23 -8.07 -0.57
N ILE A 42 6.62 -6.92 -1.13
CA ILE A 42 8.02 -6.60 -1.41
C ILE A 42 8.45 -5.49 -0.44
N TYR A 43 9.31 -5.84 0.50
CA TYR A 43 9.83 -4.90 1.50
C TYR A 43 11.20 -5.32 2.02
N PRO A 44 12.16 -4.39 2.13
CA PRO A 44 12.11 -3.00 1.66
C PRO A 44 12.28 -2.89 0.14
N ILE A 45 11.68 -1.86 -0.48
CA ILE A 45 12.02 -1.45 -1.85
C ILE A 45 12.41 0.04 -1.88
N PRO A 46 13.62 0.42 -2.34
CA PRO A 46 14.05 1.81 -2.43
C PRO A 46 13.45 2.50 -3.67
N PHE A 47 12.13 2.41 -3.84
CA PHE A 47 11.41 2.78 -5.07
C PHE A 47 11.72 4.21 -5.56
N ARG A 48 11.81 5.18 -4.65
CA ARG A 48 12.08 6.59 -5.01
C ARG A 48 13.51 6.84 -5.51
N LYS A 49 14.44 5.95 -5.19
CA LYS A 49 15.84 6.02 -5.64
C LYS A 49 16.09 5.24 -6.93
N LYS A 50 15.08 4.51 -7.40
CA LYS A 50 15.17 3.77 -8.67
C LYS A 50 15.08 4.73 -9.85
N SER A 51 15.70 4.33 -10.96
CA SER A 51 15.64 5.07 -12.21
C SER A 51 14.18 5.24 -12.67
N TYR A 52 13.90 6.25 -13.49
CA TYR A 52 12.54 6.52 -13.97
C TYR A 52 11.90 5.29 -14.64
N GLU A 53 12.69 4.50 -15.37
CA GLU A 53 12.25 3.27 -16.07
C GLU A 53 11.87 2.14 -15.11
N GLU A 54 12.39 2.16 -13.88
CA GLU A 54 12.09 1.18 -12.83
C GLU A 54 10.92 1.64 -11.92
N GLN A 55 10.44 2.88 -12.07
CA GLN A 55 9.34 3.45 -11.28
C GLN A 55 7.97 3.02 -11.82
N TYR A 56 7.58 1.78 -11.51
CA TYR A 56 6.28 1.22 -11.86
C TYR A 56 5.06 1.95 -11.29
N SER A 57 3.98 1.86 -12.05
CA SER A 57 2.63 2.32 -11.74
C SER A 57 1.75 1.23 -11.15
N LYS A 58 0.62 1.63 -10.56
CA LYS A 58 -0.40 0.69 -10.10
C LYS A 58 -0.98 -0.04 -11.31
N TYR A 59 -1.09 -1.35 -11.20
CA TYR A 59 -1.45 -2.32 -12.24
C TYR A 59 -0.40 -2.58 -13.33
N ASP A 60 0.85 -2.19 -13.10
CA ASP A 60 1.97 -2.72 -13.88
C ASP A 60 2.31 -4.14 -13.44
N TRP A 61 2.61 -4.99 -14.42
CA TRP A 61 3.35 -6.22 -14.20
C TRP A 61 4.82 -5.90 -14.17
N ILE A 62 5.47 -6.28 -13.07
CA ILE A 62 6.92 -6.22 -12.94
C ILE A 62 7.51 -7.63 -12.93
N GLU A 63 8.70 -7.77 -13.48
CA GLU A 63 9.58 -8.92 -13.29
C GLU A 63 10.75 -8.49 -12.40
N ILE A 64 10.96 -9.21 -11.29
CA ILE A 64 11.96 -8.87 -10.28
C ILE A 64 12.53 -10.14 -9.63
N GLU A 65 13.81 -10.09 -9.28
CA GLU A 65 14.47 -11.16 -8.52
C GLU A 65 14.25 -10.97 -7.02
N LEU A 66 13.53 -11.90 -6.42
CA LEU A 66 13.18 -11.87 -5.01
C LEU A 66 13.87 -12.97 -4.23
N THR A 67 14.01 -12.71 -2.93
CA THR A 67 14.34 -13.71 -1.94
C THR A 67 13.47 -13.54 -0.69
N LYS A 68 13.30 -14.63 0.07
CA LYS A 68 12.46 -14.62 1.27
C LYS A 68 13.00 -13.62 2.30
N ASN A 69 12.12 -12.78 2.85
CA ASN A 69 12.52 -11.88 3.93
C ASN A 69 12.49 -12.62 5.28
N THR A 70 13.63 -13.14 5.71
CA THR A 70 13.73 -13.93 6.96
C THR A 70 13.52 -13.11 8.24
N SER A 71 13.57 -11.78 8.14
CA SER A 71 13.26 -10.89 9.27
C SER A 71 11.77 -10.58 9.41
N ASP A 72 10.94 -11.10 8.50
CA ASP A 72 9.50 -10.90 8.46
C ASP A 72 8.79 -12.26 8.46
N PHE A 73 8.02 -12.52 9.50
CA PHE A 73 7.32 -13.80 9.70
C PHE A 73 6.14 -13.99 8.74
N ARG A 74 5.72 -12.94 8.03
CA ARG A 74 4.55 -12.98 7.14
C ARG A 74 4.87 -13.83 5.90
N PRO A 75 4.04 -14.83 5.56
CA PRO A 75 4.36 -15.87 4.58
C PRO A 75 4.59 -15.31 3.17
N GLU A 76 3.93 -14.21 2.83
CA GLU A 76 4.03 -13.52 1.56
C GLU A 76 5.09 -12.42 1.52
N SER A 77 5.91 -12.26 2.57
CA SER A 77 6.96 -11.24 2.63
C SER A 77 8.27 -11.66 1.96
N TYR A 78 8.71 -10.86 0.99
CA TYR A 78 9.93 -10.99 0.21
C TYR A 78 10.65 -9.65 0.14
N ARG A 79 11.92 -9.69 -0.28
CA ARG A 79 12.72 -8.51 -0.58
C ARG A 79 13.46 -8.70 -1.91
N PRO A 80 13.85 -7.62 -2.60
CA PRO A 80 14.78 -7.72 -3.72
C PRO A 80 16.04 -8.50 -3.31
N TYR A 81 16.59 -9.31 -4.20
CA TYR A 81 17.76 -10.16 -3.92
C TYR A 81 18.98 -9.35 -3.45
N SER A 82 19.18 -8.17 -4.03
CA SER A 82 20.23 -7.19 -3.72
C SER A 82 19.69 -5.76 -3.81
N HIS A 83 20.48 -4.77 -3.37
CA HIS A 83 20.12 -3.35 -3.50
C HIS A 83 19.91 -2.92 -4.96
N ASP A 84 20.78 -3.43 -5.85
CA ASP A 84 20.80 -3.11 -7.28
C ASP A 84 19.95 -4.05 -8.13
N THR A 85 19.06 -4.84 -7.49
CA THR A 85 18.16 -5.71 -8.23
C THR A 85 17.31 -4.88 -9.19
N GLU A 86 17.44 -5.18 -10.49
CA GLU A 86 16.70 -4.55 -11.57
C GLU A 86 15.20 -4.85 -11.46
N ILE A 87 14.37 -3.86 -11.76
CA ILE A 87 12.91 -3.99 -11.82
C ILE A 87 12.47 -3.77 -13.25
N LYS A 88 12.00 -4.83 -13.93
CA LYS A 88 11.54 -4.73 -15.31
C LYS A 88 10.03 -4.56 -15.37
N ILE A 89 9.55 -3.47 -15.95
CA ILE A 89 8.13 -3.31 -16.26
C ILE A 89 7.83 -4.10 -17.53
N ILE A 90 7.06 -5.18 -17.43
CA ILE A 90 6.81 -6.12 -18.53
C ILE A 90 5.37 -6.02 -19.09
N GLY A 91 4.55 -5.13 -18.54
CA GLY A 91 3.21 -4.88 -19.04
C GLY A 91 2.37 -4.04 -18.07
N ASN A 92 1.17 -3.65 -18.50
CA ASN A 92 0.20 -2.94 -17.68
C ASN A 92 -1.21 -3.48 -17.92
N ILE A 93 -1.98 -3.67 -16.86
CA ILE A 93 -3.42 -3.94 -16.98
C ILE A 93 -4.16 -2.61 -17.00
N SER A 94 -4.58 -2.18 -18.19
CA SER A 94 -5.40 -0.98 -18.36
C SER A 94 -6.79 -1.13 -17.72
N THR A 95 -7.59 -0.06 -17.72
CA THR A 95 -8.98 -0.12 -17.26
C THR A 95 -9.92 -0.84 -18.25
N GLY A 96 -9.42 -1.32 -19.39
CA GLY A 96 -10.23 -1.85 -20.49
C GLY A 96 -10.85 -0.75 -21.35
N LYS A 97 -11.29 -1.09 -22.57
CA LYS A 97 -11.90 -0.14 -23.54
C LYS A 97 -13.17 0.50 -22.98
N LYS A 98 -13.97 -0.26 -22.23
CA LYS A 98 -15.20 0.19 -21.56
C LYS A 98 -14.97 0.77 -20.17
N ARG A 99 -13.70 0.87 -19.73
CA ARG A 99 -13.32 1.25 -18.36
C ARG A 99 -13.93 0.35 -17.27
N ASP A 100 -14.24 -0.91 -17.59
CA ASP A 100 -14.93 -1.89 -16.74
C ASP A 100 -14.02 -2.68 -15.79
N TRP A 101 -12.70 -2.56 -15.97
CA TRP A 101 -11.67 -3.20 -15.15
C TRP A 101 -11.74 -4.74 -15.18
N ALA A 102 -12.28 -5.34 -16.24
CA ALA A 102 -12.54 -6.78 -16.31
C ALA A 102 -11.33 -7.64 -15.92
N VAL A 103 -10.18 -7.44 -16.58
CA VAL A 103 -8.94 -8.19 -16.31
C VAL A 103 -8.39 -7.93 -14.89
N ARG A 104 -8.57 -6.71 -14.36
CA ARG A 104 -8.16 -6.41 -12.98
C ARG A 104 -9.03 -7.18 -11.97
N LYS A 105 -10.34 -7.29 -12.22
CA LYS A 105 -11.28 -8.03 -11.37
C LYS A 105 -10.96 -9.52 -11.32
N GLU A 106 -10.59 -10.13 -12.45
CA GLU A 106 -10.22 -11.56 -12.54
C GLU A 106 -9.05 -11.96 -11.61
N ILE A 107 -8.13 -11.03 -11.33
CA ILE A 107 -6.99 -11.27 -10.44
C ILE A 107 -7.33 -10.82 -9.02
N VAL A 108 -7.85 -9.61 -8.87
CA VAL A 108 -8.04 -8.98 -7.55
C VAL A 108 -9.17 -9.64 -6.76
N LEU A 109 -10.23 -10.12 -7.41
CA LEU A 109 -11.43 -10.60 -6.73
C LEU A 109 -11.47 -12.11 -6.53
N GLN A 110 -10.35 -12.83 -6.71
CA GLN A 110 -10.31 -14.28 -6.50
C GLN A 110 -10.56 -14.70 -5.06
N LYS A 111 -10.05 -13.92 -4.09
CA LYS A 111 -10.31 -14.12 -2.66
C LYS A 111 -10.63 -12.78 -2.00
N VAL A 112 -11.90 -12.61 -1.63
CA VAL A 112 -12.41 -11.41 -0.98
C VAL A 112 -12.96 -11.79 0.39
N TYR A 113 -12.57 -11.01 1.39
CA TYR A 113 -13.12 -11.08 2.74
C TYR A 113 -14.19 -10.01 2.91
N ASP A 114 -15.22 -10.30 3.68
CA ASP A 114 -16.26 -9.32 4.07
C ASP A 114 -16.57 -9.34 5.57
N ASP A 115 -15.97 -10.26 6.33
CA ASP A 115 -16.01 -10.37 7.79
C ASP A 115 -14.64 -10.01 8.39
N LEU A 116 -14.55 -8.91 9.13
CA LEU A 116 -13.30 -8.49 9.76
C LEU A 116 -12.85 -9.44 10.87
N SER A 117 -13.77 -10.13 11.54
CA SER A 117 -13.45 -11.01 12.66
C SER A 117 -12.72 -12.26 12.18
N ILE A 118 -13.18 -12.86 11.07
CA ILE A 118 -12.48 -13.97 10.39
C ILE A 118 -11.08 -13.54 9.97
N LEU A 119 -10.97 -12.36 9.34
CA LEU A 119 -9.68 -11.86 8.86
C LEU A 119 -8.68 -11.62 10.01
N VAL A 120 -9.15 -11.10 11.16
CA VAL A 120 -8.33 -10.91 12.36
C VAL A 120 -7.93 -12.25 13.00
N GLU A 121 -8.82 -13.24 13.00
CA GLU A 121 -8.52 -14.59 13.50
C GLU A 121 -7.42 -15.25 12.66
N GLU A 122 -7.55 -15.23 11.33
CA GLU A 122 -6.52 -15.77 10.43
C GLU A 122 -5.17 -15.06 10.54
N ALA A 123 -5.16 -13.75 10.82
CA ALA A 123 -3.93 -13.01 11.08
C ALA A 123 -3.25 -13.50 12.37
N LYS A 124 -4.03 -13.83 13.41
CA LYS A 124 -3.49 -14.26 14.70
C LYS A 124 -3.09 -15.74 14.72
N ASP A 125 -3.65 -16.54 13.82
CA ASP A 125 -3.20 -17.91 13.62
C ASP A 125 -1.80 -17.94 12.99
N LYS A 126 -0.82 -18.48 13.74
CA LYS A 126 0.57 -18.58 13.27
C LYS A 126 0.75 -19.51 12.07
N LYS A 127 -0.23 -20.39 11.78
CA LYS A 127 -0.19 -21.27 10.60
C LYS A 127 -0.61 -20.52 9.35
N THR A 128 -1.76 -19.83 9.41
CA THR A 128 -2.30 -19.07 8.28
C THR A 128 -1.59 -17.73 8.10
N CYS A 129 -1.48 -16.95 9.17
CA CYS A 129 -0.75 -15.68 9.24
C CYS A 129 -1.17 -14.68 8.14
N THR A 130 -2.49 -14.57 7.91
CA THR A 130 -3.03 -13.67 6.87
C THR A 130 -2.65 -12.23 7.18
N SER A 131 -1.95 -11.59 6.25
CA SER A 131 -1.36 -10.27 6.49
C SER A 131 -1.66 -9.25 5.38
N LEU A 132 -2.18 -9.73 4.25
CA LEU A 132 -2.67 -8.97 3.11
C LEU A 132 -4.02 -9.56 2.69
N ALA A 133 -4.99 -8.71 2.37
CA ALA A 133 -6.31 -9.16 1.95
C ALA A 133 -7.00 -8.14 1.04
N VAL A 134 -7.90 -8.64 0.20
CA VAL A 134 -8.93 -7.82 -0.43
C VAL A 134 -10.17 -7.90 0.46
N PHE A 135 -10.70 -6.75 0.85
CA PHE A 135 -11.84 -6.67 1.75
C PHE A 135 -12.98 -5.88 1.14
N LYS A 136 -14.20 -6.41 1.22
CA LYS A 136 -15.42 -5.76 0.77
C LYS A 136 -16.22 -5.26 1.98
N PRO A 137 -16.26 -3.94 2.22
CA PRO A 137 -17.21 -3.39 3.18
C PRO A 137 -18.64 -3.52 2.64
N THR A 138 -19.59 -3.82 3.53
CA THR A 138 -21.02 -3.84 3.20
C THR A 138 -21.53 -2.42 3.00
N LYS A 139 -21.07 -1.48 3.84
CA LYS A 139 -21.47 -0.08 3.75
C LYS A 139 -20.34 0.86 4.17
N ILE A 140 -20.12 1.92 3.40
CA ILE A 140 -19.31 3.05 3.83
C ILE A 140 -20.21 4.03 4.56
N LEU A 141 -19.88 4.34 5.81
CA LEU A 141 -20.65 5.25 6.65
C LEU A 141 -20.08 6.67 6.62
N ASP A 142 -18.76 6.81 6.60
CA ASP A 142 -18.11 8.12 6.58
C ASP A 142 -16.65 8.03 6.12
N PHE A 143 -16.09 9.19 5.81
CA PHE A 143 -14.68 9.41 5.51
C PHE A 143 -14.21 10.69 6.20
N PHE A 144 -13.23 10.58 7.08
CA PHE A 144 -12.77 11.69 7.90
C PHE A 144 -11.25 11.66 8.08
N CYS A 145 -10.68 12.74 8.59
CA CYS A 145 -9.26 12.83 8.90
C CYS A 145 -9.00 13.36 10.31
N GLU A 146 -7.83 13.02 10.85
CA GLU A 146 -7.33 13.50 12.13
C GLU A 146 -5.97 14.16 11.91
N GLU A 147 -5.72 15.32 12.50
CA GLU A 147 -4.42 15.97 12.44
C GLU A 147 -3.36 15.14 13.19
N VAL A 148 -2.16 15.09 12.65
CA VAL A 148 -0.99 14.47 13.27
C VAL A 148 0.21 15.41 13.17
N ALA A 149 1.25 15.12 13.95
CA ALA A 149 2.48 15.91 13.91
C ALA A 149 2.99 16.05 12.47
N ARG A 150 3.22 17.30 12.06
CA ARG A 150 3.57 17.71 10.69
C ARG A 150 4.99 17.32 10.30
N GLU A 151 5.87 17.28 11.30
CA GLU A 151 7.26 16.90 11.13
C GLU A 151 7.51 15.45 11.53
N TRP A 152 8.51 14.86 10.88
CA TRP A 152 9.11 13.63 11.35
C TRP A 152 9.88 13.86 12.65
N ASP A 153 10.05 12.81 13.44
CA ASP A 153 10.85 12.88 14.67
C ASP A 153 12.31 13.21 14.33
N LYS A 154 12.78 14.38 14.79
CA LYS A 154 14.15 14.87 14.55
C LYS A 154 15.22 13.89 14.97
N LYS A 155 15.05 13.19 16.11
CA LYS A 155 16.01 12.18 16.59
C LYS A 155 16.10 11.00 15.63
N LYS A 156 14.97 10.63 15.01
CA LYS A 156 14.91 9.56 14.02
C LYS A 156 15.59 9.97 12.72
N ILE A 157 15.41 11.22 12.28
CA ILE A 157 16.12 11.80 11.13
C ILE A 157 17.63 11.84 11.39
N GLU A 158 18.06 12.34 12.54
CA GLU A 158 19.49 12.43 12.91
C GLU A 158 20.15 11.05 12.95
N ARG A 159 19.46 10.05 13.53
CA ARG A 159 19.94 8.66 13.53
C ARG A 159 20.07 8.10 12.11
N LEU A 160 19.14 8.44 11.21
CA LEU A 160 19.22 8.02 9.82
C LEU A 160 20.41 8.62 9.09
N LYS A 161 20.63 9.93 9.26
CA LYS A 161 21.81 10.63 8.73
C LYS A 161 23.11 10.00 9.25
N ALA A 162 23.22 9.80 10.57
CA ALA A 162 24.39 9.18 11.18
C ALA A 162 24.66 7.74 10.67
N ASN A 163 23.62 6.92 10.49
CA ASN A 163 23.76 5.58 9.93
C ASN A 163 24.24 5.60 8.47
N ARG A 164 23.74 6.54 7.67
CA ARG A 164 24.17 6.74 6.28
C ARG A 164 25.63 7.15 6.19
N ASP A 165 26.05 8.08 7.06
CA ASP A 165 27.41 8.60 7.09
C ASP A 165 28.41 7.55 7.59
N GLN A 166 28.02 6.68 8.53
CA GLN A 166 28.86 5.54 8.97
C GLN A 166 29.01 4.45 7.91
N GLY A 167 27.99 4.20 7.08
CA GLY A 167 28.01 3.17 6.04
C GLY A 167 28.76 3.56 4.76
N ARG A 168 29.04 4.86 4.57
CA ARG A 168 29.64 5.44 3.34
C ARG A 168 31.01 6.07 3.56
N LEU A 169 31.78 5.61 4.55
CA LEU A 169 33.12 6.10 4.86
C LEU A 169 34.10 6.06 3.65
N PHE A 170 33.73 5.39 2.54
CA PHE A 170 34.53 5.24 1.32
C PHE A 170 33.78 5.55 0.01
N GLU A 171 32.55 6.10 0.02
CA GLU A 171 31.77 6.37 -1.20
C GLU A 171 31.43 7.86 -1.37
N ASN A 172 31.63 8.38 -2.58
CA ASN A 172 31.46 9.79 -2.94
C ASN A 172 30.07 10.37 -2.57
N HIS A 173 30.10 11.59 -2.03
CA HIS A 173 28.97 12.36 -1.49
C HIS A 173 28.04 12.98 -2.56
N GLU A 174 27.38 12.18 -3.41
CA GLU A 174 26.55 12.75 -4.49
C GLU A 174 25.03 12.66 -4.30
N ASP A 175 24.51 11.85 -3.38
CA ASP A 175 23.06 11.72 -3.20
C ASP A 175 22.57 12.62 -2.03
N PRO A 176 21.73 13.65 -2.24
CA PRO A 176 21.15 14.42 -1.16
C PRO A 176 20.20 13.55 -0.32
N PHE A 177 20.32 13.61 1.02
CA PHE A 177 19.38 12.92 1.92
C PHE A 177 18.05 13.70 1.95
N GLU A 178 17.16 13.41 1.01
CA GLU A 178 15.81 13.96 0.98
C GLU A 178 14.79 12.96 1.52
N VAL A 179 14.05 13.40 2.54
CA VAL A 179 12.95 12.63 3.15
C VAL A 179 11.62 13.18 2.64
N VAL A 180 10.65 12.31 2.38
CA VAL A 180 9.29 12.64 1.98
C VAL A 180 8.67 13.50 3.08
N ASN A 181 7.93 14.52 2.69
CA ASN A 181 7.15 15.28 3.65
C ASN A 181 6.20 14.34 4.39
N LYS A 182 6.11 14.48 5.71
CA LYS A 182 5.14 13.71 6.48
C LYS A 182 3.75 14.26 6.22
N LEU A 183 2.79 13.38 5.96
CA LEU A 183 1.40 13.79 5.80
C LEU A 183 0.88 14.35 7.14
N PRO A 184 0.35 15.58 7.19
CA PRO A 184 -0.14 16.19 8.43
C PRO A 184 -1.48 15.63 8.90
N TYR A 185 -2.07 14.69 8.15
CA TYR A 185 -3.36 14.09 8.46
C TYR A 185 -3.34 12.57 8.32
N LYS A 186 -4.10 11.89 9.20
CA LYS A 186 -4.49 10.49 9.03
C LYS A 186 -5.91 10.42 8.50
N PHE A 187 -6.06 10.01 7.25
CA PHE A 187 -7.36 9.75 6.64
C PHE A 187 -7.89 8.38 7.04
N LYS A 188 -9.20 8.29 7.28
CA LYS A 188 -9.89 7.10 7.76
C LYS A 188 -11.23 6.90 7.06
N TYR A 189 -11.58 5.63 6.82
CA TYR A 189 -12.96 5.24 6.56
C TYR A 189 -13.63 4.77 7.85
N ARG A 190 -14.91 5.11 7.99
CA ARG A 190 -15.86 4.42 8.88
C ARG A 190 -16.76 3.54 8.01
N PHE A 191 -16.82 2.24 8.29
CA PHE A 191 -17.58 1.29 7.48
C PHE A 191 -18.18 0.16 8.32
N GLU A 192 -19.13 -0.57 7.72
CA GLU A 192 -19.73 -1.79 8.25
C GLU A 192 -19.26 -3.01 7.44
N ASP A 193 -18.99 -4.11 8.16
CA ASP A 193 -18.72 -5.42 7.58
C ASP A 193 -20.02 -6.25 7.41
N CYS A 194 -19.91 -7.49 6.92
CA CYS A 194 -21.07 -8.35 6.66
C CYS A 194 -21.86 -8.74 7.92
N LYS A 195 -21.31 -8.52 9.12
CA LYS A 195 -21.98 -8.72 10.42
C LYS A 195 -22.58 -7.43 10.97
N GLY A 196 -22.49 -6.32 10.24
CA GLY A 196 -22.91 -5.00 10.70
C GLY A 196 -21.96 -4.38 11.71
N LYS A 197 -20.74 -4.93 11.89
CA LYS A 197 -19.75 -4.37 12.82
C LYS A 197 -19.17 -3.09 12.22
N GLN A 198 -19.32 -1.99 12.95
CA GLN A 198 -18.74 -0.71 12.57
C GLN A 198 -17.27 -0.65 12.96
N SER A 199 -16.41 -0.23 12.03
CA SER A 199 -14.97 -0.06 12.25
C SER A 199 -14.47 1.24 11.63
N ASN A 200 -13.51 1.87 12.31
CA ASN A 200 -12.72 2.97 11.77
C ASN A 200 -11.35 2.43 11.37
N MET A 201 -10.91 2.66 10.13
CA MET A 201 -9.62 2.16 9.65
C MET A 201 -8.88 3.25 8.90
N MET A 202 -7.60 3.45 9.25
CA MET A 202 -6.73 4.43 8.60
C MET A 202 -6.21 3.94 7.26
N ILE A 203 -5.88 4.91 6.40
CA ILE A 203 -5.36 4.70 5.05
C ILE A 203 -3.88 5.08 5.03
N GLU A 204 -3.03 4.12 4.67
CA GLU A 204 -1.57 4.28 4.47
C GLU A 204 -1.16 4.20 2.99
N ASP A 205 -2.11 4.46 2.08
CA ASP A 205 -1.88 4.46 0.63
C ASP A 205 -1.02 5.68 0.20
N TRP A 206 -0.16 5.51 -0.80
CA TRP A 206 0.55 6.62 -1.44
C TRP A 206 -0.39 7.58 -2.17
N GLU A 207 -1.44 7.04 -2.83
CA GLU A 207 -2.32 7.81 -3.71
C GLU A 207 -3.10 8.90 -2.94
N ILE A 208 -3.50 8.63 -1.70
CA ILE A 208 -4.20 9.61 -0.86
C ILE A 208 -3.30 10.78 -0.46
N GLY A 209 -2.03 10.50 -0.14
CA GLY A 209 -1.05 11.52 0.19
C GLY A 209 -0.75 12.40 -1.01
N GLN A 210 -0.55 11.79 -2.19
CA GLN A 210 -0.37 12.54 -3.44
C GLN A 210 -1.59 13.41 -3.77
N LEU A 211 -2.80 12.89 -3.59
CA LEU A 211 -4.02 13.67 -3.81
C LEU A 211 -4.07 14.89 -2.88
N TYR A 212 -3.78 14.71 -1.60
CA TYR A 212 -3.71 15.80 -0.63
C TYR A 212 -2.69 16.86 -1.05
N TRP A 213 -1.44 16.47 -1.31
CA TRP A 213 -0.38 17.42 -1.69
C TRP A 213 -0.68 18.17 -3.00
N ASN A 214 -1.21 17.47 -3.99
CA ASN A 214 -1.61 18.07 -5.26
C ASN A 214 -2.78 19.05 -5.09
N SER A 215 -3.73 18.75 -4.22
CA SER A 215 -4.84 19.65 -3.92
C SER A 215 -4.37 20.86 -3.10
N LEU A 216 -3.53 20.65 -2.09
CA LEU A 216 -2.93 21.72 -1.30
C LEU A 216 -2.17 22.72 -2.17
N LYS A 217 -1.39 22.22 -3.14
CA LYS A 217 -0.70 23.06 -4.12
C LYS A 217 -1.68 23.84 -5.01
N ARG A 218 -2.78 23.21 -5.42
CA ARG A 218 -3.81 23.83 -6.29
C ARG A 218 -4.57 24.94 -5.57
N HIS A 219 -4.80 24.79 -4.27
CA HIS A 219 -5.50 25.75 -3.42
C HIS A 219 -4.55 26.66 -2.63
N GLU A 220 -3.32 26.87 -3.14
CA GLU A 220 -2.34 27.81 -2.59
C GLU A 220 -2.05 27.66 -1.09
N GLY A 221 -2.11 26.42 -0.57
CA GLY A 221 -1.85 26.11 0.83
C GLY A 221 -3.08 26.03 1.73
N ASP A 222 -4.30 26.17 1.20
CA ASP A 222 -5.53 25.96 1.97
C ASP A 222 -5.75 24.46 2.25
N GLU A 223 -5.46 24.05 3.49
CA GLU A 223 -5.61 22.66 3.94
C GLU A 223 -7.08 22.23 4.00
N GLY A 224 -8.01 23.14 4.29
CA GLY A 224 -9.43 22.84 4.38
C GLY A 224 -9.98 22.41 3.02
N LEU A 225 -9.62 23.16 1.96
CA LEU A 225 -9.97 22.81 0.59
C LEU A 225 -9.26 21.52 0.13
N ALA A 226 -8.02 21.29 0.57
CA ALA A 226 -7.29 20.07 0.25
C ALA A 226 -7.92 18.82 0.85
N ILE A 227 -8.33 18.89 2.13
CA ILE A 227 -9.05 17.81 2.82
C ILE A 227 -10.40 17.55 2.14
N GLU A 228 -11.12 18.62 1.76
CA GLU A 228 -12.42 18.50 1.09
C GLU A 228 -12.29 17.83 -0.28
N ASP A 229 -11.25 18.13 -1.06
CA ASP A 229 -10.98 17.43 -2.33
C ASP A 229 -10.69 15.94 -2.11
N VAL A 230 -9.92 15.59 -1.07
CA VAL A 230 -9.67 14.19 -0.70
C VAL A 230 -10.97 13.50 -0.31
N ARG A 231 -11.81 14.16 0.51
CA ARG A 231 -13.12 13.65 0.93
C ARG A 231 -14.05 13.46 -0.27
N LYS A 232 -14.16 14.42 -1.18
CA LYS A 232 -14.95 14.28 -2.42
C LYS A 232 -14.49 13.08 -3.24
N LYS A 233 -13.19 12.85 -3.35
CA LYS A 233 -12.67 11.72 -4.11
C LYS A 233 -12.96 10.36 -3.46
N TYR A 234 -12.68 10.23 -2.17
CA TYR A 234 -12.80 8.95 -1.48
C TYR A 234 -14.26 8.63 -1.09
N LEU A 235 -15.02 9.63 -0.65
CA LEU A 235 -16.41 9.45 -0.27
C LEU A 235 -17.36 9.61 -1.46
N ASP A 236 -17.34 10.78 -2.11
CA ASP A 236 -18.37 11.11 -3.11
C ASP A 236 -18.18 10.39 -4.45
N ASP A 237 -16.94 10.11 -4.86
CA ASP A 237 -16.65 9.31 -6.05
C ASP A 237 -16.50 7.82 -5.69
N PHE A 238 -15.46 7.42 -4.96
CA PHE A 238 -15.15 6.00 -4.75
C PHE A 238 -16.25 5.26 -3.97
N ALA A 239 -16.62 5.74 -2.78
CA ALA A 239 -17.58 5.02 -1.95
C ALA A 239 -19.02 5.05 -2.50
N LYS A 240 -19.48 6.19 -3.03
CA LYS A 240 -20.87 6.33 -3.50
C LYS A 240 -21.10 5.78 -4.91
N THR A 241 -20.15 5.98 -5.83
CA THR A 241 -20.38 5.66 -7.26
C THR A 241 -19.75 4.35 -7.72
N LYS A 242 -18.71 3.86 -7.04
CA LYS A 242 -17.95 2.66 -7.45
C LYS A 242 -18.30 1.45 -6.60
N ASP A 243 -17.86 0.29 -7.05
CA ASP A 243 -17.86 -0.93 -6.28
C ASP A 243 -16.57 -0.99 -5.46
N LEU A 244 -16.56 -0.34 -4.29
CA LEU A 244 -15.35 -0.12 -3.49
C LEU A 244 -14.97 -1.36 -2.68
N TYR A 245 -13.69 -1.74 -2.80
CA TYR A 245 -12.97 -2.73 -2.00
C TYR A 245 -11.71 -2.08 -1.42
N PHE A 246 -11.25 -2.62 -0.30
CA PHE A 246 -9.99 -2.23 0.34
C PHE A 246 -8.92 -3.27 0.08
N TYR A 247 -7.72 -2.82 -0.24
CA TYR A 247 -6.51 -3.60 0.00
C TYR A 247 -6.13 -3.37 1.46
N LEU A 248 -6.19 -4.43 2.27
CA LEU A 248 -5.82 -4.40 3.67
C LEU A 248 -4.43 -4.98 3.85
N GLY A 249 -3.67 -4.40 4.77
CA GLY A 249 -2.37 -4.90 5.17
C GLY A 249 -2.12 -4.73 6.66
N THR A 250 -1.32 -5.61 7.23
CA THR A 250 -0.92 -5.51 8.64
C THR A 250 0.42 -4.77 8.80
N THR A 251 0.59 -4.08 9.92
CA THR A 251 1.92 -3.62 10.34
C THR A 251 2.64 -4.75 11.09
N GLN A 252 3.94 -4.92 10.83
CA GLN A 252 4.72 -6.03 11.42
C GLN A 252 4.67 -6.01 12.95
N VAL A 253 4.76 -4.82 13.55
CA VAL A 253 4.84 -4.62 15.00
C VAL A 253 3.52 -4.94 15.71
N HIS A 254 2.39 -4.70 15.06
CA HIS A 254 1.07 -4.90 15.66
C HIS A 254 0.37 -6.20 15.22
N HIS A 255 0.97 -6.98 14.31
CA HIS A 255 0.31 -8.15 13.71
C HIS A 255 -0.27 -9.14 14.75
N PHE A 256 0.53 -9.59 15.72
CA PHE A 256 0.08 -10.56 16.73
C PHE A 256 -0.50 -9.95 18.01
N VAL A 257 -0.23 -8.66 18.26
CA VAL A 257 -0.59 -8.00 19.53
C VAL A 257 -1.78 -7.06 19.39
N GLY A 258 -2.06 -6.58 18.17
CA GLY A 258 -3.15 -5.66 17.89
C GLY A 258 -4.50 -6.35 18.01
N GLN A 259 -5.50 -5.62 18.53
CA GLN A 259 -6.89 -6.10 18.47
C GLN A 259 -7.34 -6.26 17.02
N ASN A 260 -7.09 -5.24 16.19
CA ASN A 260 -7.15 -5.28 14.73
C ASN A 260 -5.78 -4.85 14.18
N PRO A 261 -5.02 -5.75 13.52
CA PRO A 261 -3.70 -5.41 12.98
C PRO A 261 -3.77 -4.73 11.61
N PHE A 262 -4.95 -4.67 10.97
CA PHE A 262 -5.11 -4.21 9.59
C PHE A 262 -5.29 -2.70 9.47
N VAL A 263 -4.67 -2.16 8.42
CA VAL A 263 -4.88 -0.81 7.90
C VAL A 263 -5.19 -0.90 6.40
N ILE A 264 -5.84 0.12 5.86
CA ILE A 264 -6.09 0.21 4.41
C ILE A 264 -4.79 0.66 3.76
N ILE A 265 -4.19 -0.20 2.95
CA ILE A 265 -2.95 0.10 2.23
C ILE A 265 -3.21 0.50 0.76
N GLY A 266 -4.48 0.43 0.32
CA GLY A 266 -4.93 0.95 -0.95
C GLY A 266 -6.40 0.66 -1.19
N THR A 267 -6.97 1.26 -2.24
CA THR A 267 -8.36 1.00 -2.65
C THR A 267 -8.44 0.37 -4.04
N PHE A 268 -9.43 -0.50 -4.24
CA PHE A 268 -9.85 -1.06 -5.53
C PHE A 268 -11.30 -0.69 -5.76
N HIS A 269 -11.57 0.09 -6.80
CA HIS A 269 -12.89 0.71 -7.01
C HIS A 269 -13.34 0.62 -8.47
N PRO A 270 -13.54 -0.61 -9.01
CA PRO A 270 -14.10 -0.80 -10.33
C PRO A 270 -15.49 -0.15 -10.43
N PRO A 271 -15.96 0.19 -11.65
CA PRO A 271 -17.35 0.59 -11.82
C PRO A 271 -18.30 -0.51 -11.33
N LYS A 272 -19.44 -0.10 -10.77
CA LYS A 272 -20.52 -1.02 -10.47
C LYS A 272 -20.93 -1.71 -11.77
N THR A 273 -20.91 -3.04 -11.75
CA THR A 273 -21.40 -3.83 -12.87
C THR A 273 -22.88 -4.09 -12.58
N ASP A 274 -23.78 -3.48 -13.35
CA ASP A 274 -25.18 -3.89 -13.32
C ASP A 274 -25.22 -5.36 -13.75
N GLN A 275 -25.56 -6.25 -12.83
CA GLN A 275 -25.61 -7.68 -13.06
C GLN A 275 -26.82 -8.01 -13.96
N ILE A 276 -26.74 -7.62 -15.23
CA ILE A 276 -27.67 -8.02 -16.31
C ILE A 276 -26.92 -8.87 -17.36
N SER A 277 -25.70 -9.35 -17.08
CA SER A 277 -25.10 -10.42 -17.88
C SER A 277 -25.56 -11.78 -17.34
N LEU A 278 -26.82 -12.11 -17.60
CA LEU A 278 -27.23 -13.48 -17.88
C LEU A 278 -26.60 -13.86 -19.22
N PHE A 279 -25.86 -14.97 -19.27
CA PHE A 279 -25.81 -16.02 -20.32
C PHE A 279 -24.58 -16.89 -20.08
#